data_AF-A0A147DQN5-F1
#
_entry.id   AF-A0A147DQN5-F1
#
_cell.length_a   1.000
_cell.length_b   1.000
_cell.length_c   1.000
_cell.angle_alpha   90.00
_cell.angle_beta   90.00
_cell.angle_gamma   90.00
#
_symmetry.space_group_name_H-M   'P 1'
#
loop_
_entity.id
_entity.type
_entity.pdbx_description
1 polymer ?
#
loop_
_entity_poly.entity_id
_entity_poly.type
_entity_poly.pdbx_seq_one_letter_code
_entity_poly.pdbx_strand_id
1 'polypeptide(L)'
;MGASSTASGAQRPGWFAEGEYPLHDAFCQGFLVPLRESAETWNTDVTPDDTTVETMIDPLAVSIEVPGTTGSHTTLWVLCRHDGHRASSLRAWWGTTGVVDDGHGGPDEPVQLISDVGGRSAPDAAALAARWFEQQLMTDVYRRFPHRLLRTGGSAVPRR
;
A
#
# COMPACT_ATOMS: atom_id res chain seq x y z
N MET A 1 -48.03 3.81 -13.87
CA MET A 1 -46.76 4.29 -14.46
C MET A 1 -45.85 4.64 -13.30
N GLY A 2 -44.87 3.78 -13.01
CA GLY A 2 -43.90 3.99 -11.95
C GLY A 2 -42.56 3.47 -12.44
N ALA A 3 -41.71 4.40 -12.86
CA ALA A 3 -40.37 4.18 -13.37
C ALA A 3 -39.58 5.42 -12.91
N SER A 4 -38.39 5.36 -12.34
CA SER A 4 -37.44 4.28 -12.13
C SER A 4 -36.60 4.67 -10.91
N SER A 5 -36.26 3.70 -10.06
CA SER A 5 -35.22 3.89 -9.05
C SER A 5 -33.88 4.13 -9.75
N THR A 6 -33.24 5.24 -9.40
CA THR A 6 -31.86 5.57 -9.77
C THR A 6 -30.92 4.55 -9.14
N ALA A 7 -30.52 3.54 -9.90
CA ALA A 7 -29.27 2.84 -9.61
C ALA A 7 -28.14 3.81 -9.96
N SER A 8 -27.62 4.49 -8.94
CA SER A 8 -26.32 5.15 -9.01
C SER A 8 -25.34 4.07 -9.42
N GLY A 9 -24.84 4.12 -10.66
CA GLY A 9 -23.84 3.17 -11.14
C GLY A 9 -22.61 3.34 -10.26
N ALA A 10 -22.43 2.43 -9.31
CA ALA A 10 -21.22 2.37 -8.52
C ALA A 10 -20.07 2.12 -9.50
N GLN A 11 -19.36 3.18 -9.83
CA GLN A 11 -18.14 3.12 -10.60
C GLN A 11 -17.20 2.23 -9.79
N ARG A 12 -16.85 1.06 -10.33
CA ARG A 12 -15.88 0.17 -9.68
C ARG A 12 -14.63 1.00 -9.36
N PRO A 13 -14.07 0.91 -8.15
CA PRO A 13 -12.86 1.65 -7.85
C PRO A 13 -11.76 1.19 -8.80
N GLY A 14 -11.04 2.16 -9.36
CA GLY A 14 -9.78 1.88 -10.03
C GLY A 14 -8.72 1.52 -9.00
N TRP A 15 -7.64 0.88 -9.45
CA TRP A 15 -6.45 0.68 -8.60
C TRP A 15 -6.01 2.01 -7.97
N PHE A 16 -5.63 1.98 -6.70
CA PHE A 16 -5.17 3.16 -5.96
C PHE A 16 -6.11 4.37 -6.19
N ALA A 17 -7.41 4.15 -6.04
CA ALA A 17 -8.41 5.20 -6.20
C ALA A 17 -8.18 6.30 -5.16
N GLU A 18 -8.24 7.55 -5.61
CA GLU A 18 -8.27 8.69 -4.70
C GLU A 18 -9.58 8.65 -3.89
N GLY A 19 -9.49 8.93 -2.60
CA GLY A 19 -10.67 9.05 -1.73
C GLY A 19 -11.50 10.29 -2.06
N GLU A 20 -12.24 10.80 -1.07
CA GLU A 20 -13.16 11.94 -1.27
C GLU A 20 -12.48 13.23 -1.75
N TYR A 21 -11.16 13.35 -1.61
CA TYR A 21 -10.39 14.53 -1.97
C TYR A 21 -9.40 14.22 -3.11
N PRO A 22 -9.62 14.77 -4.32
CA PRO A 22 -8.72 14.55 -5.43
C PRO A 22 -7.35 15.20 -5.19
N LEU A 23 -6.31 14.47 -5.56
CA LEU A 23 -4.92 14.92 -5.52
C LEU A 23 -4.64 15.80 -6.75
N HIS A 24 -4.55 17.11 -6.52
CA HIS A 24 -4.19 18.07 -7.57
C HIS A 24 -2.68 18.23 -7.79
N ASP A 25 -1.85 17.52 -7.02
CA ASP A 25 -0.41 17.58 -7.15
C ASP A 25 0.10 16.80 -8.38
N ALA A 26 0.89 17.48 -9.22
CA ALA A 26 1.37 16.93 -10.48
C ALA A 26 2.36 15.76 -10.28
N PHE A 27 3.14 15.79 -9.19
CA PHE A 27 4.01 14.67 -8.85
C PHE A 27 3.19 13.46 -8.44
N CYS A 28 2.18 13.62 -7.58
CA CYS A 28 1.26 12.56 -7.17
C CYS A 28 0.57 11.92 -8.37
N GLN A 29 0.07 12.71 -9.33
CA GLN A 29 -0.53 12.16 -10.55
C GLN A 29 0.50 11.43 -11.43
N GLY A 30 1.70 12.00 -11.58
CA GLY A 30 2.80 11.36 -12.30
C GLY A 30 3.34 10.08 -11.64
N PHE A 31 3.08 9.88 -10.35
CA PHE A 31 3.39 8.65 -9.61
C PHE A 31 2.24 7.64 -9.68
N LEU A 32 1.00 8.08 -9.43
CA LEU A 32 -0.16 7.21 -9.34
C LEU A 32 -0.57 6.63 -10.70
N VAL A 33 -0.55 7.43 -11.78
CA VAL A 33 -0.99 6.92 -13.10
C VAL A 33 -0.15 5.71 -13.56
N PRO A 34 1.20 5.76 -13.60
CA PRO A 34 1.99 4.59 -13.98
C PRO A 34 1.87 3.42 -13.00
N LEU A 35 1.67 3.71 -11.70
CA LEU A 35 1.47 2.67 -10.70
C LEU A 35 0.15 1.91 -10.94
N ARG A 36 -0.93 2.63 -11.27
CA ARG A 36 -2.24 2.06 -11.64
C ARG A 36 -2.14 1.20 -12.90
N GLU A 37 -1.51 1.72 -13.95
CA GLU A 37 -1.26 0.99 -15.20
C GLU A 37 -0.47 -0.30 -14.94
N SER A 38 0.52 -0.26 -14.05
CA SER A 38 1.25 -1.47 -13.67
C SER A 38 0.36 -2.46 -12.93
N ALA A 39 -0.47 -2.00 -11.99
CA ALA A 39 -1.34 -2.84 -11.18
C ALA A 39 -2.40 -3.60 -12.00
N GLU A 40 -2.87 -3.02 -13.10
CA GLU A 40 -3.77 -3.68 -14.05
C GLU A 40 -3.17 -4.94 -14.70
N THR A 41 -1.84 -5.07 -14.71
CA THR A 41 -1.14 -6.21 -15.32
C THR A 41 -0.71 -7.27 -14.32
N TRP A 42 -0.91 -7.03 -13.01
CA TRP A 42 -0.55 -7.98 -11.97
C TRP A 42 -1.41 -9.25 -12.04
N ASN A 43 -0.74 -10.40 -11.97
CA ASN A 43 -1.40 -11.71 -11.87
C ASN A 43 -1.39 -12.18 -10.41
N THR A 44 -2.25 -11.56 -9.59
CA THR A 44 -2.34 -11.79 -8.13
C THR A 44 -3.80 -11.87 -7.69
N ASP A 45 -4.05 -12.33 -6.46
CA ASP A 45 -5.40 -12.40 -5.87
C ASP A 45 -5.91 -11.03 -5.36
N VAL A 46 -5.08 -9.99 -5.41
CA VAL A 46 -5.43 -8.62 -5.02
C VAL A 46 -6.34 -7.99 -6.07
N THR A 47 -7.28 -7.18 -5.61
CA THR A 47 -8.23 -6.41 -6.41
C THR A 47 -8.11 -4.92 -6.13
N PRO A 48 -8.68 -4.03 -6.96
CA PRO A 48 -8.67 -2.60 -6.69
C PRO A 48 -9.24 -2.21 -5.32
N ASP A 49 -10.24 -2.95 -4.82
CA ASP A 49 -10.88 -2.73 -3.51
C ASP A 49 -9.89 -2.92 -2.34
N ASP A 50 -8.80 -3.65 -2.55
CA ASP A 50 -7.76 -3.90 -1.55
C ASP A 50 -6.70 -2.78 -1.49
N THR A 51 -6.81 -1.76 -2.36
CA THR A 51 -5.81 -0.70 -2.45
C THR A 51 -6.30 0.62 -1.90
N THR A 52 -5.42 1.37 -1.24
CA THR A 52 -5.74 2.70 -0.73
C THR A 52 -4.65 3.71 -1.04
N VAL A 53 -5.05 4.98 -1.12
CA VAL A 53 -4.16 6.14 -1.23
C VAL A 53 -4.44 7.07 -0.06
N GLU A 54 -3.41 7.36 0.72
CA GLU A 54 -3.46 8.29 1.83
C GLU A 54 -2.59 9.50 1.53
N THR A 55 -3.19 10.68 1.69
CA THR A 55 -2.51 11.95 1.49
C THR A 55 -2.18 12.54 2.85
N MET A 56 -0.93 12.37 3.26
CA MET A 56 -0.41 13.10 4.42
C MET A 56 0.14 14.46 3.96
N ILE A 57 0.36 15.39 4.89
CA ILE A 57 0.88 16.74 4.63
C ILE A 57 2.14 16.70 3.74
N ASP A 58 2.98 15.69 3.94
CA ASP A 58 4.07 15.14 3.11
C ASP A 58 4.57 13.97 3.97
N PRO A 59 4.52 12.68 3.55
CA PRO A 59 4.53 12.14 2.18
C PRO A 59 3.19 11.59 1.63
N LEU A 60 3.19 11.22 0.34
CA LEU A 60 2.13 10.38 -0.26
C LEU A 60 2.33 8.93 0.21
N ALA A 61 1.26 8.30 0.71
CA ALA A 61 1.27 6.88 1.04
C ALA A 61 0.30 6.12 0.13
N VAL A 62 0.74 4.96 -0.37
CA VAL A 62 -0.10 3.99 -1.06
C VAL A 62 0.04 2.65 -0.38
N SER A 63 -1.06 1.91 -0.30
CA SER A 63 -1.05 0.62 0.38
C SER A 63 -1.95 -0.41 -0.27
N ILE A 64 -1.67 -1.66 0.05
CA ILE A 64 -2.41 -2.84 -0.40
C ILE A 64 -2.68 -3.71 0.82
N GLU A 65 -3.94 -3.92 1.16
CA GLU A 65 -4.35 -4.98 2.08
C GLU A 65 -4.17 -6.33 1.37
N VAL A 66 -3.43 -7.27 1.98
CA VAL A 66 -3.10 -8.55 1.35
C VAL A 66 -4.11 -9.60 1.79
N PRO A 67 -4.94 -10.15 0.89
CA PRO A 67 -5.95 -11.15 1.25
C PRO A 67 -5.34 -12.40 1.90
N GLY A 68 -6.06 -12.97 2.88
CA GLY A 68 -5.64 -14.20 3.56
C GLY A 68 -4.55 -14.03 4.62
N THR A 69 -4.12 -12.80 4.88
CA THR A 69 -3.18 -12.46 5.96
C THR A 69 -3.92 -12.06 7.23
N THR A 70 -3.26 -12.16 8.39
CA THR A 70 -3.84 -11.82 9.70
C THR A 70 -2.78 -11.24 10.63
N GLY A 71 -3.20 -10.57 11.71
CA GLY A 71 -2.29 -10.01 12.71
C GLY A 71 -1.72 -8.65 12.29
N SER A 72 -0.45 -8.39 12.60
CA SER A 72 0.22 -7.11 12.30
C SER A 72 0.71 -7.00 10.85
N HIS A 73 0.68 -8.08 10.08
CA HIS A 73 1.26 -8.17 8.73
C HIS A 73 0.18 -8.26 7.66
N THR A 74 -0.79 -7.35 7.68
CA THR A 74 -1.92 -7.39 6.73
C THR A 74 -1.75 -6.50 5.51
N THR A 75 -0.82 -5.56 5.56
CA THR A 75 -0.79 -4.46 4.60
C THR A 75 0.61 -4.19 4.10
N LEU A 76 0.76 -4.04 2.78
CA LEU A 76 1.96 -3.55 2.14
C LEU A 76 1.87 -2.03 2.00
N TRP A 77 2.92 -1.32 2.36
CA TRP A 77 2.97 0.14 2.29
C TRP A 77 4.13 0.63 1.46
N VAL A 78 3.91 1.72 0.74
CA VAL A 78 4.95 2.53 0.13
C VAL A 78 4.72 4.01 0.47
N LEU A 79 5.72 4.64 1.08
CA LEU A 79 5.79 6.09 1.31
C LEU A 79 6.66 6.72 0.24
N CYS A 80 6.11 7.69 -0.47
CA CYS A 80 6.80 8.47 -1.48
C CYS A 80 6.87 9.94 -1.03
N ARG A 81 8.05 10.35 -0.58
CA ARG A 81 8.35 11.75 -0.27
C ARG A 81 8.91 12.43 -1.50
N HIS A 82 8.41 13.60 -1.84
CA HIS A 82 8.87 14.37 -3.00
C HIS A 82 9.40 15.73 -2.59
N ASP A 83 10.44 16.18 -3.29
CA ASP A 83 10.95 17.56 -3.23
C ASP A 83 11.02 18.09 -4.66
N GLY A 84 10.24 19.14 -4.93
CA GLY A 84 10.01 19.65 -6.28
C GLY A 84 9.32 18.62 -7.18
N HIS A 85 9.98 18.22 -8.27
CA HIS A 85 9.41 17.33 -9.30
C HIS A 85 9.95 15.89 -9.25
N ARG A 86 10.64 15.52 -8.18
CA ARG A 86 11.27 14.20 -8.00
C ARG A 86 10.98 13.65 -6.61
N ALA A 87 10.91 12.32 -6.51
CA ALA A 87 10.87 11.60 -5.25
C ALA A 87 12.22 11.76 -4.54
N SER A 88 12.25 12.43 -3.39
CA SER A 88 13.44 12.49 -2.55
C SER A 88 13.70 11.15 -1.89
N SER A 89 12.65 10.49 -1.41
CA SER A 89 12.77 9.18 -0.74
C SER A 89 11.58 8.30 -1.08
N LEU A 90 11.84 7.00 -1.29
CA LEU A 90 10.81 5.98 -1.45
C LEU A 90 11.11 4.84 -0.48
N ARG A 91 10.23 4.62 0.50
CA ARG A 91 10.37 3.58 1.53
C ARG A 91 9.19 2.64 1.46
N ALA A 92 9.44 1.34 1.66
CA ALA A 92 8.41 0.32 1.55
C ALA A 92 8.52 -0.71 2.70
N TRP A 93 7.40 -1.17 3.23
CA TRP A 93 7.37 -2.13 4.34
C TRP A 93 6.08 -2.94 4.38
N TRP A 94 6.12 -4.03 5.15
CA TRP A 94 4.95 -4.84 5.47
C TRP A 94 4.49 -4.50 6.88
N GLY A 95 3.19 -4.34 7.09
CA GLY A 95 2.59 -4.33 8.41
C GLY A 95 1.58 -3.22 8.68
N THR A 96 1.30 -2.97 9.96
CA THR A 96 0.39 -1.88 10.36
C THR A 96 1.04 -0.52 10.16
N THR A 97 0.22 0.49 9.87
CA THR A 97 0.63 1.90 9.75
C THR A 97 1.41 2.37 10.97
N GLY A 98 2.48 3.14 10.77
CA GLY A 98 3.14 3.83 11.87
C GLY A 98 4.66 3.99 11.82
N VAL A 99 5.37 3.55 10.77
CA VAL A 99 6.84 3.66 10.78
C VAL A 99 7.29 5.05 10.32
N VAL A 100 7.21 6.01 11.23
CA VAL A 100 8.34 6.94 11.37
C VAL A 100 9.50 6.07 11.83
N ASP A 101 10.52 5.98 10.99
CA ASP A 101 11.81 5.33 11.24
C ASP A 101 12.29 5.55 12.69
N ASP A 102 12.11 4.55 13.54
CA ASP A 102 12.58 4.54 14.93
C ASP A 102 13.89 3.74 15.09
N GLY A 103 14.46 3.27 13.98
CA GLY A 103 15.75 2.55 13.95
C GLY A 103 15.73 1.17 14.60
N HIS A 104 14.55 0.59 14.87
CA HIS A 104 14.45 -0.78 15.39
C HIS A 104 14.28 -1.79 14.26
N GLY A 105 15.41 -2.29 13.75
CA GLY A 105 15.45 -3.31 12.70
C GLY A 105 14.72 -4.59 13.07
N GLY A 106 13.59 -4.82 12.41
CA GLY A 106 12.71 -5.98 12.54
C GLY A 106 12.24 -6.47 11.17
N PRO A 107 11.44 -7.55 11.10
CA PRO A 107 10.93 -8.07 9.82
C PRO A 107 10.03 -7.09 9.06
N ASP A 108 9.52 -6.06 9.74
CA ASP A 108 8.69 -4.98 9.22
C ASP A 108 9.47 -3.67 8.98
N GLU A 109 10.81 -3.73 9.04
CA GLU A 109 11.64 -2.55 8.82
C GLU A 109 11.46 -2.02 7.39
N PRO A 110 11.32 -0.69 7.21
CA PRO A 110 11.21 -0.10 5.90
C PRO A 110 12.49 -0.29 5.09
N VAL A 111 12.32 -0.83 3.90
CA VAL A 111 13.39 -0.90 2.90
C VAL A 111 13.42 0.40 2.12
N GLN A 112 14.58 1.05 2.07
CA GLN A 112 14.80 2.24 1.26
C GLN A 112 14.98 1.83 -0.22
N LEU A 113 14.00 2.18 -1.07
CA LEU A 113 14.03 1.93 -2.50
C LEU A 113 14.72 3.07 -3.29
N ILE A 114 14.61 4.31 -2.81
CA ILE A 114 15.29 5.51 -3.34
C ILE A 114 15.87 6.30 -2.18
N SER A 115 17.17 6.63 -2.18
CA SER A 115 17.82 7.45 -1.14
C SER A 115 17.55 8.95 -1.28
N ASP A 116 17.53 9.65 -0.14
CA ASP A 116 17.29 11.11 0.00
C ASP A 116 18.22 12.01 -0.84
N VAL A 117 19.40 11.53 -1.23
CA VAL A 117 20.43 12.34 -1.92
C VAL A 117 20.37 12.21 -3.45
N GLY A 118 19.57 11.27 -3.99
CA GLY A 118 19.66 10.85 -5.39
C GLY A 118 18.33 10.78 -6.15
N GLY A 119 17.31 11.51 -5.66
CA GLY A 119 15.90 11.36 -6.01
C GLY A 119 15.54 11.03 -7.47
N ARG A 120 14.43 10.31 -7.67
CA ARG A 120 13.98 9.81 -8.97
C ARG A 120 12.76 10.56 -9.49
N SER A 121 12.49 10.49 -10.80
CA SER A 121 11.24 11.04 -11.34
C SER A 121 10.02 10.29 -10.78
N ALA A 122 8.83 10.90 -10.83
CA ALA A 122 7.59 10.26 -10.36
C ALA A 122 7.31 8.91 -11.07
N PRO A 123 7.44 8.79 -12.42
CA PRO A 123 7.27 7.51 -13.10
C PRO A 123 8.31 6.45 -12.72
N ASP A 124 9.58 6.85 -12.53
CA ASP A 124 10.63 5.91 -12.10
C ASP A 124 10.36 5.39 -10.68
N ALA A 125 9.91 6.28 -9.79
CA ALA A 125 9.52 5.91 -8.43
C ALA A 125 8.31 4.98 -8.44
N ALA A 126 7.33 5.23 -9.30
CA ALA A 126 6.16 4.38 -9.48
C ALA A 126 6.55 2.98 -9.96
N ALA A 127 7.46 2.86 -10.94
CA ALA A 127 7.95 1.58 -11.42
C ALA A 127 8.68 0.77 -10.34
N LEU A 128 9.45 1.45 -9.48
CA LEU A 128 10.12 0.80 -8.33
C LEU A 128 9.11 0.33 -7.28
N ALA A 129 8.12 1.16 -6.95
CA ALA A 129 7.04 0.80 -6.04
C ALA A 129 6.25 -0.40 -6.57
N ALA A 130 5.84 -0.35 -7.84
CA ALA A 130 5.06 -1.41 -8.48
C ALA A 130 5.82 -2.74 -8.48
N ARG A 131 7.10 -2.72 -8.87
CA ARG A 131 7.95 -3.91 -8.83
C ARG A 131 8.08 -4.47 -7.42
N TRP A 132 8.24 -3.61 -6.41
CA TRP A 132 8.33 -4.06 -5.03
C TRP A 132 7.04 -4.73 -4.57
N PHE A 133 5.88 -4.11 -4.83
CA PHE A 133 4.57 -4.68 -4.53
C PHE A 133 4.38 -6.04 -5.20
N GLU A 134 4.58 -6.12 -6.50
CA GLU A 134 4.43 -7.37 -7.26
C GLU A 134 5.33 -8.49 -6.71
N GLN A 135 6.59 -8.17 -6.41
CA GLN A 135 7.53 -9.11 -5.79
C GLN A 135 7.04 -9.60 -4.42
N GLN A 136 6.47 -8.72 -3.60
CA GLN A 136 5.93 -9.09 -2.30
C GLN A 136 4.67 -9.95 -2.44
N LEU A 137 3.76 -9.60 -3.36
CA LEU A 137 2.52 -10.33 -3.61
C LEU A 137 2.76 -11.73 -4.21
N MET A 138 3.81 -11.90 -5.00
CA MET A 138 4.22 -13.22 -5.52
C MET A 138 4.97 -14.07 -4.49
N THR A 139 5.39 -13.49 -3.36
CA THR A 139 6.08 -14.25 -2.32
C THR A 139 5.07 -15.03 -1.50
N ASP A 140 5.32 -16.34 -1.31
CA ASP A 140 4.49 -17.17 -0.42
C ASP A 140 4.52 -16.61 1.01
N VAL A 141 3.41 -15.97 1.39
CA VAL A 141 3.26 -15.27 2.66
C VAL A 141 3.39 -16.25 3.84
N TYR A 142 2.89 -17.48 3.71
CA TYR A 142 2.97 -18.51 4.76
C TYR A 142 4.42 -18.93 5.03
N ARG A 143 5.28 -18.88 4.00
CA ARG A 143 6.71 -19.17 4.13
C ARG A 143 7.46 -18.00 4.76
N ARG A 144 7.06 -16.77 4.46
CA ARG A 144 7.72 -15.55 4.95
C ARG A 144 7.37 -15.22 6.40
N PHE A 145 6.10 -15.43 6.77
CA PHE A 145 5.58 -15.19 8.11
C PHE A 145 4.94 -16.47 8.64
N PRO A 146 5.74 -17.48 9.02
CA PRO A 146 5.18 -18.70 9.59
C PRO A 146 4.33 -18.32 10.81
N HIS A 147 3.10 -18.84 10.89
CA HIS A 147 2.08 -18.62 11.95
C HIS A 147 2.55 -18.87 13.40
N ARG A 148 3.83 -19.11 13.63
CA ARG A 148 4.42 -19.54 14.89
C ARG A 148 4.88 -18.41 15.80
N LEU A 149 4.42 -17.18 15.58
CA LEU A 149 4.57 -16.11 16.55
C LEU A 149 3.20 -15.53 16.91
N LEU A 150 2.73 -15.98 18.08
CA LEU A 150 1.85 -15.25 19.02
C LEU A 150 0.33 -15.46 18.92
N ARG A 151 -0.07 -16.70 19.21
CA ARG A 151 -1.15 -16.94 20.18
C ARG A 151 -0.65 -16.47 21.57
N THR A 152 -0.90 -15.22 21.93
CA THR A 152 -0.75 -14.74 23.32
C THR A 152 -1.86 -13.75 23.66
N GLY A 153 -2.70 -14.14 24.63
CA GLY A 153 -3.51 -13.23 25.46
C GLY A 153 -5.02 -13.25 25.24
N GLY A 154 -5.74 -14.08 26.00
CA GLY A 154 -7.21 -14.00 26.07
C GLY A 154 -7.90 -15.19 26.75
N SER A 155 -7.76 -15.27 28.08
CA SER A 155 -8.47 -16.10 29.07
C SER A 155 -9.35 -17.27 28.59
N ALA A 156 -8.89 -18.49 28.89
CA ALA A 156 -9.80 -19.58 29.22
C ALA A 156 -10.51 -19.25 30.54
N VAL A 157 -11.81 -18.93 30.47
CA VAL A 157 -12.69 -18.95 31.64
C VAL A 157 -13.17 -20.38 31.81
N PRO A 158 -12.82 -21.10 32.89
CA PRO A 158 -13.47 -22.36 33.20
C PRO A 158 -14.87 -22.06 33.73
N ARG A 159 -15.90 -22.46 32.98
CA ARG A 159 -17.27 -22.51 33.51
C ARG A 159 -17.31 -23.57 34.60
N ARG A 160 -17.63 -23.15 35.83
CA ARG A 160 -18.19 -24.02 36.87
C ARG A 160 -19.70 -24.02 36.73
#